data_AF-A0A813MIZ4-F1
#
_entry.id   AF-A0A813MIZ4-F1
#
_cell.length_a   1.000
_cell.length_b   1.000
_cell.length_c   1.000
_cell.angle_alpha   90.00
_cell.angle_beta   90.00
_cell.angle_gamma   90.00
#
_symmetry.space_group_name_H-M   'P 1'
#
loop_
_entity.id
_entity.type
_entity.pdbx_description
1 polymer ?
#
loop_
_entity_poly.entity_id
_entity_poly.type
_entity_poly.pdbx_seq_one_letter_code
_entity_poly.pdbx_strand_id
1 'polypeptide(L)'
;MTNTSETHRTNSNNHIEALVLSKEFMSITNTDDIDAAMMILKQNEWNIEQAISAYFDLKQMNSHKSNDGQNQTFPLDKRTVSTNNGLSNVKTQFKLLSWNIDGLDEDALEIRTRSIVDIIKKEEPDAVFLQEVIPTSLQIIRKFLPEYKSYIGKIN
;
A
#
# COMPACT_ATOMS: atom_id res chain seq x y z
N MET A 1 -32.02 34.18 -27.58
CA MET A 1 -30.64 34.31 -27.08
C MET A 1 -30.63 33.99 -25.60
N THR A 2 -30.35 32.74 -25.22
CA THR A 2 -29.86 32.30 -23.90
C THR A 2 -29.67 30.77 -23.97
N ASN A 3 -28.76 30.25 -23.14
CA ASN A 3 -28.43 28.83 -22.89
C ASN A 3 -27.14 28.26 -23.49
N THR A 4 -26.09 29.09 -23.59
CA THR A 4 -24.70 28.59 -23.65
C THR A 4 -24.04 28.47 -22.26
N SER A 5 -24.64 29.03 -21.21
CA SER A 5 -24.01 29.11 -19.87
C SER A 5 -24.35 27.95 -18.93
N GLU A 6 -25.47 27.24 -19.15
CA GLU A 6 -25.89 26.11 -18.31
C GLU A 6 -25.20 24.79 -18.69
N THR A 7 -24.91 24.58 -19.97
CA THR A 7 -24.23 23.38 -20.49
C THR A 7 -22.77 23.28 -20.05
N HIS A 8 -22.09 24.39 -19.77
CA HIS A 8 -20.70 24.38 -19.28
C HIS A 8 -20.59 24.04 -17.78
N ARG A 9 -21.58 24.42 -16.96
CA ARG A 9 -21.56 24.12 -15.51
C ARG A 9 -21.87 22.65 -15.22
N THR A 10 -22.81 22.06 -15.95
CA THR A 10 -23.17 20.64 -15.81
C THR A 10 -22.01 19.72 -16.23
N ASN A 11 -21.30 20.03 -17.32
CA ASN A 11 -20.13 19.26 -17.73
C ASN A 11 -18.96 19.34 -16.74
N SER A 12 -18.77 20.51 -16.10
CA SER A 12 -17.72 20.67 -15.09
C SER A 12 -18.02 19.89 -13.81
N ASN A 13 -19.29 19.85 -13.39
CA ASN A 13 -19.69 19.07 -12.20
C ASN A 13 -19.54 17.57 -12.45
N ASN A 14 -19.94 17.08 -13.62
CA ASN A 14 -19.78 15.69 -14.01
C ASN A 14 -18.30 15.27 -14.05
N HIS A 15 -17.40 16.15 -14.49
CA HIS A 15 -15.97 15.87 -14.51
C HIS A 15 -15.36 15.81 -13.10
N ILE A 16 -15.81 16.68 -12.19
CA ILE A 16 -15.37 16.64 -10.79
C ILE A 16 -15.85 15.36 -10.11
N GLU A 17 -17.12 14.97 -10.32
CA GLU A 17 -17.67 13.72 -9.80
C GLU A 17 -16.91 12.51 -10.33
N ALA A 18 -16.63 12.46 -11.64
CA ALA A 18 -15.81 11.42 -12.25
C ALA A 18 -14.41 11.31 -11.63
N LEU A 19 -13.76 12.44 -11.36
CA LEU A 19 -12.45 12.50 -10.71
C LEU A 19 -12.50 12.02 -9.25
N VAL A 20 -13.56 12.36 -8.52
CA VAL A 20 -13.76 11.92 -7.12
C VAL A 20 -13.95 10.41 -7.06
N LEU A 21 -14.84 9.86 -7.89
CA LEU A 21 -15.06 8.41 -7.94
C LEU A 21 -13.79 7.66 -8.37
N SER A 22 -13.02 8.21 -9.31
CA SER A 22 -11.76 7.59 -9.73
C SER A 22 -10.75 7.52 -8.59
N LYS A 23 -10.62 8.58 -7.80
CA LYS A 23 -9.74 8.58 -6.61
C LYS A 23 -10.21 7.59 -5.54
N GLU A 24 -11.51 7.49 -5.31
CA GLU A 24 -12.08 6.52 -4.37
C GLU A 24 -11.81 5.08 -4.82
N PHE A 25 -12.10 4.78 -6.10
CA PHE A 25 -11.80 3.49 -6.71
C PHE A 25 -10.31 3.13 -6.60
N MET A 26 -9.41 4.07 -6.92
CA MET A 26 -7.96 3.89 -6.81
C MET A 26 -7.53 3.61 -5.38
N SER A 27 -8.11 4.33 -4.39
CA SER A 27 -7.83 4.11 -2.97
C SER A 27 -8.22 2.72 -2.50
N ILE A 28 -9.30 2.13 -3.03
CA ILE A 28 -9.77 0.80 -2.62
C ILE A 28 -9.02 -0.31 -3.36
N THR A 29 -8.80 -0.13 -4.66
CA THR A 29 -8.17 -1.14 -5.53
C THR A 29 -6.65 -1.11 -5.51
N ASN A 30 -6.07 -0.09 -4.86
CA ASN A 30 -4.65 0.23 -4.86
C ASN A 30 -4.10 0.30 -6.30
N THR A 31 -4.83 1.04 -7.14
CA THR A 31 -4.47 1.30 -8.54
C THR A 31 -3.89 2.71 -8.64
N ASP A 32 -2.73 2.85 -9.28
CA ASP A 32 -1.97 4.12 -9.30
C ASP A 32 -2.26 4.95 -10.57
N ASP A 33 -2.97 4.35 -11.53
CA ASP A 33 -3.30 4.92 -12.83
C ASP A 33 -4.76 5.40 -12.87
N ILE A 34 -4.92 6.73 -12.94
CA ILE A 34 -6.24 7.38 -12.99
C ILE A 34 -6.96 7.11 -14.32
N ASP A 35 -6.23 6.93 -15.43
CA ASP A 35 -6.83 6.66 -16.73
C ASP A 35 -7.38 5.22 -16.76
N ALA A 36 -6.66 4.27 -16.16
CA ALA A 36 -7.14 2.91 -15.95
C ALA A 36 -8.38 2.87 -15.03
N ALA A 37 -8.35 3.61 -13.91
CA ALA A 37 -9.49 3.73 -13.01
C ALA A 37 -10.73 4.33 -13.70
N MET A 38 -10.55 5.42 -14.46
CA MET A 38 -11.62 6.04 -15.24
C MET A 38 -12.18 5.11 -16.29
N MET A 39 -11.34 4.33 -16.97
CA MET A 39 -11.79 3.36 -17.98
C MET A 39 -12.67 2.27 -17.35
N ILE A 40 -12.25 1.72 -16.21
CA ILE A 40 -13.01 0.68 -15.50
C ILE A 40 -14.34 1.26 -15.00
N LEU A 41 -14.33 2.44 -14.39
CA LEU A 41 -15.55 3.10 -13.92
C LEU A 41 -16.50 3.40 -15.08
N LYS A 42 -16.00 3.92 -16.20
CA LYS A 42 -16.81 4.19 -17.40
C LYS A 42 -17.46 2.91 -17.95
N GLN A 43 -16.75 1.78 -17.93
CA GLN A 43 -17.26 0.49 -18.40
C GLN A 43 -18.33 -0.11 -17.48
N ASN A 44 -18.35 0.30 -16.21
CA ASN A 44 -19.30 -0.14 -15.19
C ASN A 44 -20.31 0.98 -14.84
N GLU A 45 -20.64 1.85 -15.81
CA GLU A 45 -21.65 2.91 -15.64
C GLU A 45 -21.42 3.83 -14.43
N TRP A 46 -20.15 4.04 -14.05
CA TRP A 46 -19.73 4.79 -12.86
C TRP A 46 -20.22 4.19 -11.53
N ASN A 47 -20.65 2.93 -11.52
CA ASN A 47 -20.96 2.19 -10.32
C ASN A 47 -19.67 1.65 -9.68
N ILE A 48 -19.28 2.25 -8.56
CA ILE A 48 -18.02 1.93 -7.88
C ILE A 48 -17.99 0.48 -7.35
N GLU A 49 -19.09 -0.03 -6.81
CA GLU A 49 -19.17 -1.39 -6.24
C GLU A 49 -19.01 -2.47 -7.32
N GLN A 50 -19.68 -2.27 -8.46
CA GLN A 50 -19.55 -3.15 -9.62
C GLN A 50 -18.15 -3.09 -10.22
N ALA A 51 -17.59 -1.88 -10.37
CA ALA A 51 -16.24 -1.68 -10.86
C ALA A 51 -15.20 -2.39 -9.98
N ILE A 52 -15.34 -2.29 -8.64
CA ILE A 52 -14.44 -2.93 -7.68
C ILE A 52 -14.54 -4.45 -7.78
N SER A 53 -15.77 -4.99 -7.82
CA SER A 53 -16.00 -6.43 -7.94
C SER A 53 -15.39 -6.98 -9.23
N ALA A 54 -15.65 -6.32 -10.37
CA ALA A 54 -15.08 -6.69 -11.67
C ALA A 54 -13.55 -6.67 -11.67
N TYR A 55 -12.93 -5.68 -11.02
CA TYR A 55 -11.47 -5.58 -10.91
C TYR A 55 -10.87 -6.75 -10.10
N PHE A 56 -11.45 -7.10 -8.96
CA PHE A 56 -10.95 -8.18 -8.12
C PHE A 56 -11.22 -9.56 -8.71
N ASP A 57 -12.36 -9.77 -9.38
CA ASP A 57 -12.65 -11.01 -10.10
C ASP A 57 -11.62 -11.27 -11.20
N LEU A 58 -11.28 -10.24 -11.98
CA LEU A 58 -10.25 -10.33 -13.01
C LEU A 58 -8.87 -10.65 -12.43
N LYS A 59 -8.50 -10.01 -11.32
CA LYS A 59 -7.22 -10.25 -10.64
C LYS A 59 -7.12 -11.67 -10.08
N GLN A 60 -8.23 -12.22 -9.58
CA GLN A 60 -8.30 -13.62 -9.12
C GLN A 60 -8.21 -14.60 -10.29
N MET A 61 -8.88 -14.34 -11.42
CA MET A 61 -8.79 -15.18 -12.61
C MET A 61 -7.38 -15.19 -13.21
N ASN A 62 -6.71 -14.04 -13.27
CA ASN A 62 -5.34 -13.96 -13.78
C ASN A 62 -4.32 -14.64 -12.84
N SER A 63 -4.58 -14.70 -11.54
CA SER A 63 -3.76 -15.44 -10.58
C SER A 63 -3.88 -16.97 -10.71
N HIS A 64 -4.98 -17.47 -11.30
CA HIS A 64 -5.25 -18.91 -11.49
C HIS A 64 -4.99 -19.39 -12.93
N LYS A 65 -4.82 -18.50 -13.91
CA LYS A 65 -4.60 -18.83 -15.33
C LYS A 65 -3.12 -19.03 -15.70
N SER A 66 -2.39 -19.76 -14.87
CA SER A 66 -1.02 -20.18 -15.19
C SER A 66 -0.92 -21.42 -16.07
N ASN A 67 -2.01 -21.98 -16.63
CA ASN A 67 -1.89 -23.26 -17.35
C ASN A 67 -2.88 -23.63 -18.47
N ASP A 68 -3.78 -22.78 -18.98
CA ASP A 68 -4.41 -23.14 -20.25
C ASP A 68 -4.90 -21.96 -21.08
N GLY A 69 -4.51 -22.00 -22.37
CA GLY A 69 -4.63 -20.90 -23.31
C GLY A 69 -6.02 -20.76 -23.90
N GLN A 70 -6.83 -19.87 -23.34
CA GLN A 70 -7.95 -19.24 -24.04
C GLN A 70 -8.10 -17.78 -23.59
N ASN A 71 -7.91 -16.88 -24.55
CA ASN A 71 -8.02 -15.42 -24.43
C ASN A 71 -9.47 -14.97 -24.21
N GLN A 72 -9.69 -14.14 -23.20
CA GLN A 72 -10.57 -12.98 -23.34
C GLN A 72 -9.73 -11.76 -22.95
N THR A 73 -9.02 -11.27 -23.95
CA THR A 73 -8.19 -10.08 -23.90
C THR A 73 -9.06 -8.84 -23.82
N PHE A 74 -9.05 -8.18 -22.66
CA PHE A 74 -9.08 -6.72 -22.68
C PHE A 74 -7.78 -6.27 -23.37
N PRO A 75 -7.83 -5.30 -24.31
CA PRO A 75 -6.61 -4.65 -24.78
C PRO A 75 -6.06 -3.81 -23.62
N LEU A 76 -5.37 -4.45 -22.69
CA LEU A 76 -4.35 -3.78 -21.91
C LEU A 76 -3.25 -3.51 -22.92
N ASP A 77 -3.35 -2.35 -23.56
CA ASP A 77 -2.40 -1.84 -24.52
C ASP A 77 -1.03 -2.02 -23.87
N LYS A 78 -0.24 -2.95 -24.40
CA LYS A 78 1.18 -3.12 -24.08
C LYS A 78 1.94 -1.94 -24.68
N ARG A 79 1.53 -0.73 -24.33
CA ARG A 79 2.42 0.39 -24.30
C ARG A 79 3.21 0.18 -23.02
N THR A 80 4.29 -0.59 -23.18
CA THR A 80 5.55 -0.30 -22.50
C THR A 80 5.87 1.15 -22.80
N VAL A 81 5.18 2.07 -22.12
CA VAL A 81 5.67 3.42 -21.95
C VAL A 81 6.93 3.17 -21.14
N SER A 82 8.07 3.34 -21.81
CA SER A 82 9.31 3.65 -21.14
C SER A 82 8.98 4.84 -20.24
N THR A 83 8.62 4.52 -19.00
CA THR A 83 8.40 5.47 -17.95
C THR A 83 9.78 6.06 -17.68
N ASN A 84 10.14 7.06 -18.47
CA ASN A 84 11.13 8.06 -18.11
C ASN A 84 10.49 8.93 -17.01
N ASN A 85 10.13 8.33 -15.86
CA ASN A 85 9.80 9.07 -14.65
C ASN A 85 10.93 8.83 -13.66
N GLY A 86 11.53 9.92 -13.17
CA GLY A 86 12.30 9.94 -11.93
C GLY A 86 11.44 9.65 -10.69
N LEU A 87 10.55 8.66 -10.77
CA LEU A 87 9.65 8.18 -9.72
C LEU A 87 9.97 6.72 -9.36
N SER A 88 11.24 6.34 -9.45
CA SER A 88 11.71 4.96 -9.29
C SER A 88 11.88 4.51 -7.83
N ASN A 89 11.23 5.16 -6.85
CA ASN A 89 11.40 4.71 -5.46
C ASN A 89 10.28 5.10 -4.47
N VAL A 90 9.02 5.19 -4.91
CA VAL A 90 7.93 5.33 -3.93
C VAL A 90 7.69 3.95 -3.31
N LYS A 91 8.15 3.75 -2.07
CA LYS A 91 7.88 2.54 -1.28
C LYS A 91 6.37 2.45 -1.02
N THR A 92 5.67 1.56 -1.72
CA THR A 92 4.22 1.33 -1.59
C THR A 92 3.86 0.30 -0.52
N GLN A 93 4.86 -0.43 0.00
CA GLN A 93 4.67 -1.48 1.00
C GLN A 93 5.06 -0.98 2.40
N PHE A 94 4.19 -1.20 3.38
CA PHE A 94 4.47 -0.99 4.79
C PHE A 94 4.84 -2.32 5.46
N LYS A 95 6.00 -2.40 6.11
CA LYS A 95 6.49 -3.57 6.85
C LYS A 95 6.34 -3.35 8.36
N LEU A 96 5.60 -4.23 9.01
CA LEU A 96 5.47 -4.27 10.47
C LEU A 96 6.17 -5.52 11.01
N LEU A 97 7.09 -5.34 11.96
CA LEU A 97 7.67 -6.41 12.75
C LEU A 97 7.03 -6.39 14.15
N SER A 98 6.56 -7.52 14.64
CA SER A 98 6.15 -7.67 16.05
C SER A 98 6.88 -8.85 16.67
N TRP A 99 7.51 -8.66 17.83
CA TRP A 99 8.31 -9.70 18.47
C TRP A 99 8.35 -9.56 19.99
N ASN A 100 7.96 -10.61 20.71
CA ASN A 100 8.33 -10.78 22.11
C ASN A 100 9.80 -11.18 22.22
N ILE A 101 10.63 -10.30 22.78
CA ILE A 101 12.09 -10.48 22.81
C ILE A 101 12.60 -11.20 24.07
N ASP A 102 11.69 -11.58 24.98
CA ASP A 102 12.01 -12.30 26.22
C ASP A 102 13.17 -11.65 26.98
N GLY A 103 13.00 -10.36 27.30
CA GLY A 103 13.99 -9.58 28.02
C GLY A 103 14.02 -9.89 29.53
N LEU A 104 13.09 -10.72 30.03
CA LEU A 104 13.04 -11.18 31.40
C LEU A 104 14.03 -12.32 31.66
N ASP A 105 14.36 -13.11 30.63
CA ASP A 105 15.51 -14.01 30.67
C ASP A 105 16.81 -13.19 30.64
N GLU A 106 17.66 -13.36 31.66
CA GLU A 106 18.95 -12.67 31.74
C GLU A 106 20.06 -13.42 30.98
N ASP A 107 19.86 -14.70 30.66
CA ASP A 107 20.88 -15.52 30.03
C ASP A 107 21.19 -14.98 28.63
N ALA A 108 22.48 -14.63 28.44
CA ALA A 108 23.00 -14.06 27.21
C ALA A 108 22.19 -12.86 26.67
N LEU A 109 21.52 -12.10 27.55
CA LEU A 109 20.59 -11.03 27.17
C LEU A 109 21.20 -10.02 26.19
N GLU A 110 22.45 -9.59 26.43
CA GLU A 110 23.14 -8.63 25.55
C GLU A 110 23.35 -9.20 24.14
N ILE A 111 23.81 -10.44 24.04
CA ILE A 111 24.07 -11.12 22.76
C ILE A 111 22.75 -11.34 22.00
N ARG A 112 21.71 -11.81 22.69
CA ARG A 112 20.37 -11.98 22.12
C ARG A 112 19.80 -10.65 21.63
N THR A 113 19.84 -9.61 22.47
CA THR A 113 19.37 -8.27 22.10
C THR A 113 20.15 -7.71 20.91
N ARG A 114 21.46 -7.96 20.83
CA ARG A 114 22.27 -7.54 19.68
C ARG A 114 21.87 -8.25 18.40
N SER A 115 21.62 -9.55 18.48
CA SER A 115 21.16 -10.35 17.35
C SER A 115 19.79 -9.88 16.85
N ILE A 116 18.89 -9.50 17.76
CA ILE A 116 17.58 -8.91 17.41
C ILE A 116 17.76 -7.59 16.66
N VAL A 117 18.67 -6.72 17.11
CA VAL A 117 19.00 -5.48 16.39
C VAL A 117 19.49 -5.76 14.98
N ASP A 118 20.37 -6.75 14.80
CA ASP A 118 20.91 -7.10 13.48
C ASP A 118 19.79 -7.63 12.55
N ILE A 119 18.81 -8.37 13.08
CA ILE A 119 17.63 -8.79 12.33
C ILE A 119 16.77 -7.59 11.93
N ILE A 120 16.49 -6.66 12.84
CA ILE A 120 15.68 -5.46 12.53
C ILE A 120 16.35 -4.65 11.41
N LYS A 121 17.68 -4.46 11.47
CA LYS A 121 18.44 -3.78 10.41
C LYS A 121 18.35 -4.48 9.07
N LYS A 122 18.38 -5.82 9.08
CA LYS A 122 18.30 -6.61 7.86
C LYS A 122 16.91 -6.55 7.21
N GLU A 123 15.85 -6.60 8.02
CA GLU A 123 14.49 -6.65 7.50
C GLU A 123 13.94 -5.25 7.10
N GLU A 124 14.56 -4.19 7.63
CA GLU A 124 14.20 -2.78 7.43
C GLU A 124 12.68 -2.51 7.57
N PRO A 125 12.05 -2.90 8.69
CA PRO A 125 10.63 -2.66 8.91
C PRO A 125 10.33 -1.17 9.09
N ASP A 126 9.13 -0.73 8.71
CA ASP A 126 8.68 0.66 8.92
C ASP A 126 8.26 0.90 10.39
N ALA A 127 7.75 -0.14 11.05
CA ALA A 127 7.41 -0.12 12.46
C ALA A 127 7.80 -1.44 13.13
N VAL A 128 8.20 -1.35 14.41
CA VAL A 128 8.60 -2.49 15.24
C VAL A 128 7.87 -2.45 16.57
N PHE A 129 7.14 -3.51 16.90
CA PHE A 129 6.45 -3.69 18.17
C PHE A 129 7.17 -4.76 18.99
N LEU A 130 7.76 -4.39 20.12
CA LEU A 130 8.49 -5.32 20.98
C LEU A 130 7.75 -5.54 22.29
N GLN A 131 7.67 -6.79 22.74
CA GLN A 131 7.13 -7.19 24.04
C GLN A 131 8.23 -7.72 24.95
N GLU A 132 8.00 -7.67 26.27
CA GLU A 132 8.95 -8.06 27.33
C GLU A 132 10.30 -7.33 27.27
N VAL A 133 10.28 -6.08 26.79
CA VAL A 133 11.45 -5.21 26.78
C VAL A 133 11.74 -4.70 28.19
N ILE A 134 12.95 -4.95 28.68
CA ILE A 134 13.45 -4.38 29.94
C ILE A 134 14.40 -3.19 29.70
N PRO A 135 14.69 -2.34 30.70
CA PRO A 135 15.55 -1.16 30.53
C PRO A 135 16.90 -1.43 29.87
N THR A 136 17.57 -2.54 30.22
CA THR A 136 18.87 -2.92 29.64
C THR A 136 18.76 -3.20 28.15
N SER A 137 17.79 -4.05 27.74
CA SER A 137 17.54 -4.34 26.33
C SER A 137 17.15 -3.08 25.54
N LEU A 138 16.32 -2.20 26.13
CA LEU A 138 15.92 -0.93 25.52
C LEU A 138 17.11 0.00 25.25
N GLN A 139 18.06 0.09 26.19
CA GLN A 139 19.26 0.90 26.01
C GLN A 139 20.09 0.41 24.81
N ILE A 140 20.26 -0.90 24.68
CA ILE A 140 20.97 -1.52 23.54
C ILE A 140 20.23 -1.22 22.23
N ILE A 141 18.92 -1.45 22.19
CA ILE A 141 18.07 -1.20 21.02
C ILE A 141 18.20 0.26 20.57
N ARG A 142 18.01 1.22 21.48
CA ARG A 142 18.13 2.66 21.16
C ARG A 142 19.51 3.07 20.68
N LYS A 143 20.55 2.50 21.28
CA LYS A 143 21.94 2.79 20.91
C LYS A 143 22.25 2.36 19.48
N PHE A 144 21.67 1.25 19.02
CA PHE A 144 22.03 0.64 17.75
C PHE A 144 20.99 0.78 16.64
N LEU A 145 19.79 1.27 16.95
CA LEU A 145 18.73 1.62 16.01
C LEU A 145 18.31 3.10 16.17
N PRO A 146 19.23 4.07 16.03
CA PRO A 146 18.94 5.49 16.21
C PRO A 146 17.92 6.06 15.21
N GLU A 147 17.73 5.39 14.07
CA GLU A 147 16.74 5.73 13.04
C GLU A 147 15.29 5.47 13.48
N TYR A 148 15.08 4.64 14.51
CA TYR A 148 13.76 4.36 15.06
C TYR A 148 13.47 5.22 16.28
N LYS A 149 12.35 5.94 16.25
CA LYS A 149 11.84 6.65 17.41
C LYS A 149 11.10 5.68 18.35
N SER A 150 11.65 5.45 19.55
CA SER A 150 11.05 4.51 20.52
C SER A 150 9.99 5.15 21.41
N TYR A 151 8.85 4.48 21.54
CA TYR A 151 7.77 4.82 22.47
C TYR A 151 7.61 3.67 23.47
N ILE A 152 7.57 3.98 24.77
CA ILE A 152 7.51 2.97 25.85
C ILE A 152 6.09 2.94 26.41
N GLY A 153 5.56 1.74 26.69
CA GLY A 153 4.29 1.57 27.38
C GLY A 153 4.34 2.14 28.81
N LYS A 154 3.23 2.69 29.28
CA LYS A 154 3.07 3.07 30.69
C LYS A 154 2.83 1.81 31.53
N ILE A 155 3.61 1.66 32.60
CA ILE A 155 3.30 0.72 33.68
C ILE A 155 2.49 1.53 34.69
N ASN A 156 1.23 1.14 34.92
CA ASN A 156 0.38 1.72 35.95
C ASN A 156 0.60 1.03 37.29
#